data_AF-X1CI43-F1
#
_entry.id   AF-X1CI43-F1
#
_cell.length_a   1.000
_cell.length_b   1.000
_cell.length_c   1.000
_cell.angle_alpha   90.00
_cell.angle_beta   90.00
_cell.angle_gamma   90.00
#
_symmetry.space_group_name_H-M   'P 1'
#
loop_
_entity.id
_entity.type
_entity.pdbx_description
1 polymer ?
#
loop_
_entity_poly.entity_id
_entity_poly.type
_entity_poly.pdbx_seq_one_letter_code
_entity_poly.pdbx_strand_id
1 'polypeptide(L)'
;MIVTKKHPGQDTVLFDGECRFCQRQIALLRRLDLRRRFIYTSLHEPSVATDFPELSIEQLQEQMFVIDTHGIARGGATAVRYLSRKLPLLWPLAL
;
A
#
# COMPACT_ATOMS: atom_id res chain seq x y z
N MET A 1 -11.40 -6.48 0.61
CA MET A 1 -10.96 -5.53 -0.45
C MET A 1 -11.99 -4.42 -0.45
N ILE A 2 -11.57 -3.17 -0.53
CA ILE A 2 -12.44 -1.99 -0.48
C ILE A 2 -12.33 -1.28 -1.82
N VAL A 3 -13.46 -0.86 -2.40
CA VAL A 3 -13.47 -0.08 -3.64
C VAL A 3 -13.36 1.40 -3.27
N THR A 4 -12.40 2.11 -3.84
CA THR A 4 -12.14 3.53 -3.60
C THR A 4 -12.71 4.37 -4.73
N LYS A 5 -13.28 5.55 -4.42
CA LYS A 5 -13.75 6.48 -5.46
C LYS A 5 -12.62 7.02 -6.32
N LYS A 6 -11.45 7.26 -5.72
CA LYS A 6 -10.25 7.69 -6.46
C LYS A 6 -9.53 6.47 -7.02
N HIS A 7 -9.23 6.53 -8.32
CA HIS A 7 -8.43 5.54 -9.01
C HIS A 7 -7.06 6.16 -9.30
N PRO A 8 -6.00 5.79 -8.57
CA PRO A 8 -4.69 6.39 -8.77
C PRO A 8 -4.10 5.96 -10.12
N GLY A 9 -3.30 6.82 -10.75
CA GLY A 9 -2.62 6.48 -12.00
C GLY A 9 -1.47 5.45 -11.83
N GLN A 10 -1.11 5.16 -10.58
CA GLN A 10 -0.10 4.18 -10.21
C GLN A 10 -0.50 3.49 -8.90
N ASP A 11 -0.15 2.22 -8.74
CA ASP A 11 -0.42 1.46 -7.53
C ASP A 11 0.17 2.19 -6.30
N THR A 12 -0.70 2.53 -5.34
CA THR A 12 -0.35 3.36 -4.18
C THR A 12 -0.40 2.53 -2.91
N VAL A 13 0.70 2.50 -2.17
CA VAL A 13 0.84 1.84 -0.87
C VAL A 13 0.65 2.87 0.24
N LEU A 14 -0.41 2.71 1.02
CA LEU A 14 -0.67 3.47 2.23
C LEU A 14 -0.13 2.72 3.45
N PHE A 15 0.51 3.46 4.35
CA PHE A 15 1.10 2.91 5.56
C PHE A 15 1.13 3.93 6.70
N ASP A 16 1.25 3.46 7.93
CA ASP A 16 1.49 4.34 9.06
C ASP A 16 2.95 4.81 9.10
N GLY A 17 3.12 6.13 8.94
CA GLY A 17 4.41 6.81 8.94
C GLY A 17 5.04 6.95 10.32
N GLU A 18 4.32 6.69 11.41
CA GLU A 18 4.83 6.73 12.78
C GLU A 18 5.12 5.32 13.33
N CYS A 19 4.62 4.28 12.65
CA CYS A 19 4.88 2.90 13.01
C CYS A 19 6.21 2.38 12.47
N ARG A 20 7.16 2.06 13.37
CA ARG A 20 8.49 1.50 13.02
C ARG A 20 8.41 0.19 12.22
N PHE A 21 7.39 -0.62 12.46
CA PHE A 21 7.18 -1.87 11.73
C PHE A 21 6.80 -1.59 10.26
N CYS A 22 5.80 -0.73 10.05
CA CYS A 22 5.38 -0.30 8.71
C CYS A 22 6.54 0.36 7.95
N GLN A 23 7.27 1.29 8.57
CA GLN A 23 8.43 1.94 7.95
C GLN A 23 9.48 0.94 7.46
N ARG A 24 9.81 -0.09 8.25
CA ARG A 24 10.78 -1.12 7.86
C ARG A 24 10.31 -1.94 6.66
N GLN A 25 9.04 -2.31 6.62
CA GLN A 25 8.45 -3.02 5.47
C GLN A 25 8.50 -2.14 4.21
N ILE A 26 8.15 -0.86 4.32
CA ILE A 26 8.21 0.09 3.21
C ILE A 26 9.64 0.32 2.73
N ALA A 27 10.61 0.40 3.63
CA ALA A 27 12.03 0.50 3.26
C ALA A 27 12.50 -0.73 2.47
N LEU A 28 12.09 -1.93 2.87
CA LEU A 28 12.34 -3.16 2.12
C LEU A 28 11.67 -3.10 0.74
N LEU A 29 10.38 -2.76 0.68
CA LEU A 29 9.63 -2.66 -0.58
C LEU A 29 10.29 -1.66 -1.54
N ARG A 30 10.71 -0.48 -1.06
CA ARG A 30 11.43 0.53 -1.86
C ARG A 30 12.74 0.01 -2.43
N ARG A 31 13.48 -0.81 -1.68
CA ARG A 31 14.73 -1.44 -2.17
C ARG A 31 14.45 -2.49 -3.25
N LEU A 32 13.32 -3.16 -3.17
CA LEU A 32 12.92 -4.19 -4.13
C LEU A 32 12.20 -3.61 -5.36
N ASP A 33 11.58 -2.43 -5.22
CA ASP A 33 10.92 -1.71 -6.30
C ASP A 33 11.91 -0.96 -7.20
N LEU A 34 12.78 -1.72 -7.87
CA LEU A 34 13.82 -1.20 -8.76
C LEU A 34 13.26 -0.39 -9.93
N ARG A 35 11.98 -0.61 -10.29
CA ARG A 35 11.29 0.08 -11.40
C ARG A 35 10.40 1.23 -10.96
N ARG A 36 10.40 1.59 -9.66
CA ARG A 36 9.56 2.66 -9.09
C ARG A 36 8.09 2.54 -9.51
N ARG A 37 7.55 1.33 -9.40
CA ARG A 37 6.17 0.98 -9.80
C ARG A 37 5.15 1.44 -8.78
N PHE A 38 5.55 1.75 -7.55
CA PHE A 38 4.64 2.10 -6.47
C PHE A 38 4.85 3.51 -5.95
N ILE A 39 3.75 4.15 -5.59
CA ILE A 39 3.74 5.36 -4.76
C ILE A 39 3.61 4.91 -3.30
N TYR A 40 4.44 5.45 -2.41
CA TYR A 40 4.38 5.15 -0.99
C TYR A 40 3.96 6.40 -0.23
N THR A 41 2.77 6.38 0.36
CA THR A 41 2.15 7.54 1.02
C THR A 41 1.86 7.21 2.48
N SER A 42 2.24 8.10 3.39
CA SER A 42 1.89 7.93 4.80
C SER A 42 0.43 8.32 5.05
N LEU A 43 -0.26 7.63 5.96
CA LEU A 43 -1.61 7.98 6.38
C LEU A 43 -1.72 9.39 6.99
N HIS A 44 -0.60 9.95 7.46
CA HIS A 44 -0.53 11.29 8.04
C HIS A 44 -0.53 12.41 7.00
N GLU A 45 -0.44 12.06 5.70
CA GLU A 45 -0.58 13.04 4.63
C GLU A 45 -2.06 13.48 4.49
N PRO A 46 -2.37 14.79 4.54
CA PRO A 46 -3.75 15.28 4.48
C PRO A 46 -4.52 14.84 3.23
N SER A 47 -3.79 14.57 2.14
CA SER A 47 -4.38 14.09 0.89
C SER A 47 -5.01 12.71 1.05
N VAL A 48 -4.52 11.84 1.94
CA VAL A 48 -5.01 10.46 2.07
C VAL A 48 -6.47 10.41 2.50
N ALA A 49 -6.85 11.21 3.51
CA ALA A 49 -8.23 11.29 3.98
C ALA A 49 -9.19 11.85 2.90
N THR A 50 -8.67 12.70 2.01
CA THR A 50 -9.45 13.28 0.90
C THR A 50 -9.55 12.32 -0.28
N ASP A 51 -8.47 11.63 -0.58
CA ASP A 51 -8.32 10.75 -1.75
C ASP A 51 -8.97 9.39 -1.55
N PHE A 52 -8.90 8.86 -0.34
CA PHE A 52 -9.36 7.51 0.02
C PHE A 52 -10.22 7.56 1.29
N PRO A 53 -11.34 8.30 1.29
CA PRO A 53 -12.21 8.45 2.46
C PRO A 53 -12.87 7.13 2.90
N GLU A 54 -12.82 6.09 2.06
CA GLU A 54 -13.34 4.75 2.38
C GLU A 54 -12.43 3.95 3.32
N LEU A 55 -11.19 4.41 3.55
CA LEU A 55 -10.24 3.79 4.47
C LEU A 55 -10.21 4.57 5.78
N SER A 56 -10.56 3.92 6.89
CA SER A 56 -10.49 4.58 8.20
C SER A 56 -9.06 4.66 8.70
N ILE A 57 -8.78 5.64 9.58
CA ILE A 57 -7.44 5.82 10.17
C ILE A 57 -7.07 4.57 10.98
N GLU A 58 -8.03 4.00 11.71
CA GLU A 58 -7.82 2.79 12.51
C GLU A 58 -7.37 1.62 11.61
N GLN A 59 -8.00 1.44 10.45
CA GLN A 59 -7.60 0.41 9.49
C GLN A 59 -6.17 0.62 8.98
N LEU A 60 -5.79 1.87 8.68
CA LEU A 60 -4.47 2.23 8.18
C LEU A 60 -3.37 2.11 9.26
N GLN A 61 -3.74 2.24 10.54
CA GLN A 61 -2.85 2.00 11.68
C GLN A 61 -2.65 0.51 11.95
N GLU A 62 -3.70 -0.30 11.80
CA GLU A 62 -3.62 -1.76 12.00
C GLU A 62 -2.79 -2.47 10.93
N GLN A 63 -2.84 -2.00 9.67
CA GLN A 63 -2.19 -2.68 8.55
C GLN A 63 -1.91 -1.74 7.37
N MET A 64 -0.93 -2.13 6.53
CA MET A 64 -0.69 -1.46 5.26
C MET A 64 -1.79 -1.79 4.24
N PHE A 65 -2.07 -0.85 3.35
CA PHE A 65 -2.95 -1.04 2.20
C PHE A 65 -2.23 -0.76 0.89
N VAL A 66 -2.62 -1.47 -0.17
CA VAL A 66 -2.28 -1.11 -1.55
C VAL A 66 -3.57 -0.86 -2.32
N ILE A 67 -3.66 0.31 -2.96
CA ILE A 67 -4.74 0.67 -3.89
C ILE A 67 -4.17 0.55 -5.29
N ASP A 68 -4.76 -0.31 -6.10
CA ASP A 68 -4.35 -0.42 -7.50
C ASP A 68 -5.00 0.65 -8.38
N THR A 69 -4.55 0.70 -9.63
CA THR A 69 -5.10 1.58 -10.67
C THR A 69 -6.59 1.39 -10.99
N HIS A 70 -7.23 0.33 -10.51
CA HIS A 70 -8.67 0.08 -10.65
C HIS A 70 -9.47 0.57 -9.43
N GLY A 71 -8.81 1.21 -8.46
CA GLY A 71 -9.45 1.66 -7.23
C GLY A 71 -9.73 0.52 -6.24
N ILE A 72 -9.00 -0.60 -6.31
CA ILE A 72 -9.18 -1.70 -5.35
C ILE A 72 -8.11 -1.62 -4.27
N ALA A 73 -8.54 -1.25 -3.07
CA ALA A 73 -7.73 -1.27 -1.85
C ALA A 73 -7.68 -2.68 -1.23
N ARG A 74 -6.46 -3.16 -0.97
CA ARG A 74 -6.16 -4.46 -0.37
C ARG A 74 -5.30 -4.24 0.87
N GLY A 75 -5.73 -4.75 2.02
CA GLY A 75 -5.01 -4.66 3.29
C GLY A 75 -4.19 -5.90 3.62
N GLY A 76 -3.18 -5.73 4.47
CA GLY A 76 -2.49 -6.82 5.17
C GLY A 76 -1.91 -7.89 4.26
N ALA A 77 -2.15 -9.16 4.55
CA ALA A 77 -1.62 -10.29 3.76
C ALA A 77 -2.06 -10.24 2.28
N THR A 78 -3.25 -9.69 1.99
CA THR A 78 -3.72 -9.54 0.60
C THR A 78 -2.92 -8.46 -0.12
N ALA A 79 -2.54 -7.38 0.57
CA ALA A 79 -1.65 -6.36 0.04
C ALA A 79 -0.27 -6.96 -0.28
N VAL A 80 0.30 -7.70 0.69
CA VAL A 80 1.61 -8.35 0.53
C VAL A 80 1.60 -9.29 -0.67
N ARG A 81 0.60 -10.16 -0.80
CA ARG A 81 0.47 -11.07 -1.94
C ARG A 81 0.37 -10.32 -3.29
N TYR A 82 -0.37 -9.22 -3.32
CA TYR A 82 -0.46 -8.37 -4.52
C TYR A 82 0.91 -7.77 -4.90
N LEU A 83 1.60 -7.18 -3.93
CA LEU A 83 2.93 -6.59 -4.11
C LEU A 83 3.96 -7.65 -4.53
N SER A 84 3.92 -8.83 -3.93
CA SER A 84 4.82 -9.95 -4.24
C SER A 84 4.70 -10.40 -5.70
N ARG A 85 3.50 -10.37 -6.31
CA ARG A 85 3.32 -10.70 -7.73
C ARG A 85 3.96 -9.67 -8.67
N LYS A 86 4.14 -8.44 -8.21
CA LYS A 86 4.66 -7.30 -8.98
C LYS A 86 6.17 -7.07 -8.76
N LEU A 87 6.72 -7.65 -7.71
CA LEU A 87 8.13 -7.58 -7.28
C LEU A 87 8.75 -8.99 -7.41
N PRO A 88 9.53 -9.28 -8.47
CA PRO A 88 10.03 -10.64 -8.74
C PRO A 88 10.81 -11.27 -7.59
N LEU A 89 11.55 -10.45 -6.83
CA LEU A 89 12.33 -10.91 -5.65
C LEU A 89 11.45 -11.38 -4.48
N LEU A 90 10.15 -11.06 -4.48
CA LEU A 90 9.18 -11.49 -3.47
C LEU A 90 8.28 -12.63 -3.96
N TRP A 91 8.49 -13.19 -5.15
CA TRP A 91 7.66 -14.28 -5.68
C TRP A 91 7.48 -15.50 -4.75
N PRO A 92 8.45 -15.91 -3.92
CA PRO A 92 8.21 -16.99 -2.96
C PRO A 92 7.07 -16.70 -1.97
N LEU A 93 6.76 -15.42 -1.71
CA LEU A 93 5.65 -14.98 -0.85
C LEU A 93 4.34 -14.74 -1.62
N ALA A 94 4.29 -15.04 -2.91
CA ALA A 94 3.12 -14.78 -3.77
C ALA A 94 2.15 -15.98 -3.90
N LEU A 95 2.56 -17.16 -3.41
CA LEU A 95 1.80 -18.42 -3.39
C LEU A 95 0.61 -18.34 -2.42
#